data_AF-A0A6M0H9L0-F1
#
_entry.id   AF-A0A6M0H9L0-F1
#
_cell.length_a   1.000
_cell.length_b   1.000
_cell.length_c   1.000
_cell.angle_alpha   90.00
_cell.angle_beta   90.00
_cell.angle_gamma   90.00
#
_symmetry.space_group_name_H-M   'P 1'
#
loop_
_entity.id
_entity.type
_entity.pdbx_description
1 polymer ?
#
loop_
_entity_poly.entity_id
_entity_poly.type
_entity_poly.pdbx_seq_one_letter_code
_entity_poly.pdbx_strand_id
1 'polypeptide(L)'
;MNFTILKYALSMTMYFAVLICIVELMRKHCKLANMVWICSLLTFPLWIMGGVSGWFRWAKILSVILPTIIVGFCRISNFEEREGKFWGFFQKNWILWFTYGILFLNILEATLKDIALGNYANACCGFLLCVTIPFAPKYWKYDKQGVGDLICYTTIGWNFLYTTWNLCFVFGESPNYFASSICILLAAELYPFIKRKPELYIMARVYTLATHMILRSCFGPMFITLMDASSWYNETLWKYWGILNLILIIPYLFWYMWQLHTGSANHTFIKKDSYLHSKFSRM
;
A
#
# COMPACT_ATOMS: atom_id res chain seq x y z
N MET A 1 18.11 18.60 24.54
CA MET A 1 17.28 17.93 23.52
C MET A 1 17.18 16.46 23.89
N ASN A 2 15.99 15.92 24.19
CA ASN A 2 15.85 14.57 24.74
C ASN A 2 16.43 13.54 23.77
N PHE A 3 17.42 12.76 24.23
CA PHE A 3 18.12 11.73 23.46
C PHE A 3 17.15 10.75 22.75
N THR A 4 16.00 10.48 23.38
CA THR A 4 14.90 9.67 22.84
C THR A 4 14.25 10.27 21.58
N ILE A 5 14.00 11.57 21.55
CA ILE A 5 13.38 12.24 20.39
C ILE A 5 14.34 12.21 19.20
N LEU A 6 15.62 12.48 19.45
CA LEU A 6 16.65 12.41 18.41
C LEU A 6 16.81 10.99 17.86
N LYS A 7 16.81 9.98 18.73
CA LYS A 7 16.84 8.56 18.33
C LYS A 7 15.66 8.21 17.43
N TYR A 8 14.44 8.64 17.77
CA TYR A 8 13.26 8.37 16.94
C TYR A 8 13.32 9.11 15.61
N ALA A 9 13.66 10.39 15.62
CA ALA A 9 13.82 11.17 14.39
C ALA A 9 14.85 10.55 13.43
N LEU A 10 16.03 10.16 13.94
CA LEU A 10 17.09 9.53 13.13
C LEU A 10 16.68 8.16 12.59
N SER A 11 16.15 7.28 13.45
CA SER A 11 15.75 5.93 13.04
C SER A 11 14.59 5.95 12.05
N MET A 12 13.57 6.79 12.27
CA MET A 12 12.45 6.96 11.34
C MET A 12 12.89 7.54 10.00
N THR A 13 13.78 8.55 10.01
CA THR A 13 14.31 9.16 8.77
C THR A 13 15.16 8.17 7.98
N MET A 14 16.05 7.44 8.66
CA MET A 14 16.87 6.40 8.03
C MET A 14 16.00 5.29 7.45
N TYR A 15 15.00 4.82 8.21
CA TYR A 15 14.10 3.78 7.76
C TYR A 15 13.26 4.24 6.56
N PHE A 16 12.73 5.46 6.59
CA PHE A 16 12.04 6.08 5.46
C PHE A 16 12.93 6.15 4.20
N ALA A 17 14.18 6.61 4.33
CA ALA A 17 15.11 6.69 3.22
C ALA A 17 15.41 5.32 2.61
N VAL A 18 15.60 4.30 3.47
CA VAL A 18 15.79 2.91 3.05
C VAL A 18 14.55 2.42 2.28
N LEU A 19 13.34 2.70 2.76
CA LEU A 19 12.10 2.30 2.07
C LEU A 19 11.99 2.94 0.68
N ILE A 20 12.25 4.24 0.56
CA ILE A 20 12.24 4.93 -0.74
C ILE A 20 13.26 4.32 -1.71
N CYS A 21 14.47 4.00 -1.22
CA CYS A 21 15.50 3.35 -2.01
C CYS A 21 15.07 1.95 -2.47
N ILE A 22 14.52 1.14 -1.56
CA ILE A 22 14.01 -0.21 -1.87
C ILE A 22 12.90 -0.13 -2.90
N VAL A 23 11.91 0.75 -2.73
CA VAL A 23 10.82 0.91 -3.70
C VAL A 23 11.37 1.27 -5.08
N GLU A 24 12.30 2.22 -5.17
CA GLU A 24 12.92 2.59 -6.45
C GLU A 24 13.70 1.44 -7.10
N LEU A 25 14.48 0.69 -6.31
CA LEU A 25 15.27 -0.44 -6.78
C LEU A 25 14.37 -1.58 -7.27
N MET A 26 13.35 -1.94 -6.48
CA MET A 26 12.39 -3.00 -6.83
C MET A 26 11.52 -2.62 -8.03
N ARG A 27 11.22 -1.32 -8.19
CA ARG A 27 10.51 -0.81 -9.36
C ARG A 27 11.38 -0.92 -10.61
N LYS A 28 12.63 -0.47 -10.58
CA LYS A 28 13.54 -0.49 -11.74
C LYS A 28 13.96 -1.90 -12.15
N HIS A 29 14.19 -2.78 -11.18
CA HIS A 29 14.71 -4.13 -11.44
C HIS A 29 13.64 -5.19 -11.17
N CYS A 30 12.65 -5.28 -12.07
CA CYS A 30 11.49 -6.15 -11.89
C CYS A 30 11.84 -7.64 -11.68
N LYS A 31 12.85 -8.18 -12.38
CA LYS A 31 13.32 -9.56 -12.20
C LYS A 31 13.94 -9.79 -10.83
N LEU A 32 14.83 -8.89 -10.43
CA LEU A 32 15.48 -8.92 -9.12
C LEU A 32 14.43 -8.82 -8.02
N ALA A 33 13.47 -7.91 -8.16
CA ALA A 33 12.37 -7.76 -7.22
C ALA A 33 11.59 -9.06 -7.06
N ASN A 34 11.16 -9.68 -8.17
CA ASN A 34 10.41 -10.93 -8.11
C ASN A 34 11.23 -12.06 -7.45
N MET A 35 12.52 -12.15 -7.77
CA MET A 35 13.44 -13.10 -7.13
C MET A 35 13.55 -12.86 -5.62
N VAL A 36 13.72 -11.61 -5.19
CA VAL A 36 13.78 -11.24 -3.77
C VAL A 36 12.49 -11.64 -3.03
N TRP A 37 11.32 -11.38 -3.62
CA TRP A 37 10.04 -11.77 -3.00
C TRP A 37 9.85 -13.28 -2.94
N ILE A 38 10.27 -14.03 -3.96
CA ILE A 38 10.25 -15.49 -3.92
C ILE A 38 11.21 -16.01 -2.83
N CYS A 39 12.46 -15.52 -2.80
CA CYS A 39 13.44 -15.87 -1.78
C CYS A 39 12.99 -15.48 -0.38
N SER A 40 12.15 -14.44 -0.23
CA SER A 40 11.64 -14.04 1.08
C SER A 40 10.82 -15.12 1.77
N LEU A 41 10.17 -16.02 1.01
CA LEU A 41 9.46 -17.17 1.59
C LEU A 41 10.42 -18.13 2.30
N LEU A 42 11.69 -18.17 1.89
CA LEU A 42 12.74 -19.00 2.52
C LEU A 42 13.25 -18.38 3.82
N THR A 43 12.90 -17.13 4.12
CA THR A 43 13.28 -16.47 5.40
C THR A 43 12.38 -16.87 6.56
N PHE A 44 11.48 -17.84 6.37
CA PHE A 44 10.60 -18.34 7.42
C PHE A 44 11.30 -18.78 8.73
N PRO A 45 12.56 -19.32 8.73
CA PRO A 45 13.25 -19.60 9.99
C PRO A 45 13.54 -18.32 10.79
N LEU A 46 13.86 -17.23 10.09
CA LEU A 46 14.08 -15.91 10.71
C LEU A 46 12.78 -15.31 11.24
N TRP A 47 11.62 -15.64 10.66
CA TRP A 47 10.33 -15.17 11.19
C TRP A 47 10.05 -15.80 12.56
N ILE A 48 10.32 -17.10 12.69
CA ILE A 48 10.19 -17.82 13.97
C ILE A 48 11.14 -17.21 15.01
N MET A 49 12.40 -16.99 14.64
CA MET A 49 13.40 -16.35 15.52
C MET A 49 13.04 -14.91 15.87
N GLY A 50 12.42 -14.17 14.96
CA GLY A 50 11.97 -12.79 15.15
C GLY A 50 10.69 -12.65 16.00
N GLY A 51 10.16 -13.76 16.53
CA GLY A 51 9.02 -13.77 17.44
C GLY A 51 7.65 -13.82 16.74
N VAL A 52 7.60 -14.26 15.49
CA VAL A 52 6.33 -14.51 14.78
C VAL A 52 5.71 -15.81 15.29
N SER A 53 4.80 -15.68 16.26
CA SER A 53 3.99 -16.77 16.78
C SER A 53 2.51 -16.63 16.39
N GLY A 54 1.86 -17.78 16.15
CA GLY A 54 0.43 -17.87 15.86
C GLY A 54 0.07 -17.81 14.37
N TRP A 55 -0.91 -18.65 13.98
CA TRP A 55 -1.36 -18.82 12.60
C TRP A 55 -1.77 -17.50 11.94
N PHE A 56 -2.36 -16.58 12.71
CA PHE A 56 -2.84 -15.30 12.22
C PHE A 56 -1.71 -14.42 11.66
N ARG A 57 -0.56 -14.35 12.34
CA ARG A 57 0.58 -13.55 11.86
C ARG A 57 1.19 -14.15 10.60
N TRP A 58 1.27 -15.47 10.53
CA TRP A 58 1.69 -16.21 9.35
C TRP A 58 0.79 -15.93 8.16
N ALA A 59 -0.53 -16.06 8.35
CA ALA A 59 -1.52 -15.76 7.33
C ALA A 59 -1.38 -14.31 6.83
N LYS A 60 -1.15 -13.34 7.74
CA LYS A 60 -0.96 -11.94 7.36
C LYS A 60 0.29 -11.73 6.50
N ILE A 61 1.43 -12.29 6.88
CA ILE A 61 2.68 -12.17 6.11
C ILE A 61 2.49 -12.76 4.71
N LEU A 62 1.93 -13.97 4.63
CA LEU A 62 1.69 -14.65 3.35
C LEU A 62 0.65 -13.91 2.48
N SER A 63 -0.39 -13.34 3.09
CA SER A 63 -1.41 -12.54 2.38
C SER A 63 -0.85 -11.27 1.73
N VAL A 64 0.35 -10.85 2.09
CA VAL A 64 1.05 -9.71 1.49
C VAL A 64 2.12 -10.17 0.51
N ILE A 65 2.93 -11.17 0.88
CA ILE A 65 4.04 -11.64 0.04
C ILE A 65 3.52 -12.34 -1.22
N LEU A 66 2.54 -13.23 -1.11
CA LEU A 66 2.05 -14.00 -2.25
C LEU A 66 1.45 -13.11 -3.36
N PRO A 67 0.57 -12.14 -3.05
CA PRO A 67 0.13 -11.18 -4.07
C PRO A 67 1.27 -10.34 -4.65
N THR A 68 2.28 -9.99 -3.86
CA THR A 68 3.46 -9.24 -4.33
C THR A 68 4.26 -10.03 -5.36
N ILE A 69 4.43 -11.34 -5.15
CA ILE A 69 5.06 -12.26 -6.12
C ILE A 69 4.21 -12.35 -7.40
N ILE A 70 2.88 -12.48 -7.26
CA ILE A 70 1.98 -12.53 -8.42
C ILE A 70 2.09 -11.23 -9.23
N VAL A 71 2.05 -10.07 -8.56
CA VAL A 71 2.30 -8.77 -9.21
C VAL A 71 3.65 -8.80 -9.92
N GLY A 72 4.73 -9.28 -9.29
CA GLY A 72 6.04 -9.44 -9.90
C GLY A 72 6.04 -10.25 -11.20
N PHE A 73 5.37 -11.40 -11.22
CA PHE A 73 5.18 -12.19 -12.46
C PHE A 73 4.38 -11.43 -13.52
N CYS A 74 3.32 -10.74 -13.13
CA CYS A 74 2.49 -9.95 -14.04
C CYS A 74 3.29 -8.82 -14.68
N ARG A 75 4.12 -8.12 -13.89
CA ARG A 75 5.02 -7.07 -14.38
C ARG A 75 6.01 -7.62 -15.40
N ILE A 76 6.68 -8.74 -15.11
CA ILE A 76 7.62 -9.39 -16.06
C ILE A 76 6.89 -9.80 -17.34
N SER A 77 5.71 -10.42 -17.19
CA SER A 77 4.94 -10.91 -18.34
C SER A 77 4.46 -9.80 -19.27
N ASN A 78 4.02 -8.66 -18.72
CA ASN A 78 3.49 -7.53 -19.50
C ASN A 78 4.59 -6.61 -20.02
N PHE A 79 5.71 -6.50 -19.31
CA PHE A 79 6.83 -5.66 -19.72
C PHE A 79 7.71 -6.29 -20.80
N GLU A 80 8.00 -7.59 -20.68
CA GLU A 80 8.83 -8.30 -21.66
C GLU A 80 8.00 -8.96 -22.76
N GLU A 81 6.68 -8.75 -22.77
CA GLU A 81 5.73 -9.34 -23.72
C GLU A 81 5.95 -10.84 -23.95
N ARG A 82 6.29 -11.57 -22.88
CA ARG A 82 6.70 -12.97 -22.99
C ARG A 82 5.57 -13.82 -23.55
N GLU A 83 5.92 -14.64 -24.55
CA GLU A 83 4.99 -15.55 -25.20
C GLU A 83 4.89 -16.90 -24.46
N GLY A 84 3.77 -17.59 -24.65
CA GLY A 84 3.51 -18.94 -24.10
C GLY A 84 2.33 -18.99 -23.13
N LYS A 85 1.76 -20.20 -22.94
CA LYS A 85 0.52 -20.41 -22.14
C LYS A 85 0.64 -19.90 -20.70
N PHE A 86 1.81 -20.05 -20.09
CA PHE A 86 2.08 -19.60 -18.73
C PHE A 86 2.11 -18.06 -18.63
N TRP A 87 2.84 -17.38 -19.51
CA TRP A 87 2.94 -15.92 -19.50
C TRP A 87 1.67 -15.23 -19.98
N GLY A 88 0.99 -15.81 -20.98
CA GLY A 88 -0.31 -15.35 -21.44
C GLY A 88 -1.42 -15.48 -20.38
N PHE A 89 -1.26 -16.37 -19.39
CA PHE A 89 -2.15 -16.39 -18.22
C PHE A 89 -1.99 -15.12 -17.38
N PHE A 90 -0.75 -14.63 -17.22
CA PHE A 90 -0.39 -13.41 -16.47
C PHE A 90 -0.55 -12.08 -17.24
N GLN A 91 -1.11 -12.11 -18.45
CA GLN A 91 -1.42 -10.92 -19.25
C GLN A 91 -2.93 -10.64 -19.36
N LYS A 92 -3.77 -11.53 -18.80
CA LYS A 92 -5.24 -11.42 -18.91
C LYS A 92 -5.83 -10.44 -17.89
N ASN A 93 -7.02 -9.92 -18.22
CA ASN A 93 -7.76 -8.96 -17.40
C ASN A 93 -8.12 -9.46 -15.99
N TRP A 94 -8.17 -10.79 -15.74
CA TRP A 94 -8.47 -11.33 -14.41
C TRP A 94 -7.46 -10.87 -13.35
N ILE A 95 -6.24 -10.50 -13.75
CA ILE A 95 -5.17 -10.05 -12.84
C ILE A 95 -5.45 -8.67 -12.27
N LEU A 96 -6.06 -7.80 -13.07
CA LEU A 96 -6.48 -6.49 -12.61
C LEU A 96 -7.59 -6.64 -11.57
N TRP A 97 -8.51 -7.60 -11.79
CA TRP A 97 -9.50 -7.99 -10.79
C TRP A 97 -8.88 -8.64 -9.55
N PHE A 98 -7.84 -9.46 -9.72
CA PHE A 98 -7.11 -10.07 -8.61
C PHE A 98 -6.42 -9.01 -7.75
N THR A 99 -5.67 -8.08 -8.34
CA THR A 99 -4.98 -7.01 -7.60
C THR A 99 -5.96 -6.04 -6.94
N TYR A 100 -7.07 -5.72 -7.61
CA TYR A 100 -8.21 -5.01 -7.02
C TYR A 100 -8.77 -5.76 -5.80
N GLY A 101 -9.03 -7.06 -5.95
CA GLY A 101 -9.57 -7.92 -4.89
C GLY A 101 -8.64 -8.02 -3.68
N ILE A 102 -7.33 -8.14 -3.90
CA ILE A 102 -6.35 -8.14 -2.80
C ILE A 102 -6.32 -6.80 -2.06
N LEU A 103 -6.35 -5.66 -2.78
CA LEU A 103 -6.45 -4.35 -2.14
C LEU A 103 -7.72 -4.22 -1.31
N PHE A 104 -8.86 -4.61 -1.89
CA PHE A 104 -10.15 -4.62 -1.22
C PHE A 104 -10.14 -5.48 0.04
N LEU A 105 -9.62 -6.71 -0.05
CA LEU A 105 -9.49 -7.62 1.10
C LEU A 105 -8.55 -7.05 2.17
N ASN A 106 -7.46 -6.39 1.78
CA ASN A 106 -6.54 -5.77 2.72
C ASN A 106 -7.21 -4.65 3.54
N ILE A 107 -8.02 -3.82 2.88
CA ILE A 107 -8.80 -2.76 3.55
C ILE A 107 -9.90 -3.38 4.41
N LEU A 108 -10.62 -4.37 3.88
CA LEU A 108 -11.72 -5.03 4.58
C LEU A 108 -11.24 -5.75 5.85
N GLU A 109 -10.12 -6.47 5.80
CA GLU A 109 -9.59 -7.18 6.96
C GLU A 109 -9.25 -6.22 8.11
N ALA A 110 -8.59 -5.09 7.80
CA ALA A 110 -8.30 -4.06 8.80
C ALA A 110 -9.58 -3.36 9.28
N THR A 111 -10.56 -3.14 8.40
CA THR A 111 -11.90 -2.61 8.76
C THR A 111 -12.62 -3.52 9.75
N LEU A 112 -12.62 -4.84 9.52
CA LEU A 112 -13.23 -5.80 10.44
C LEU A 112 -12.51 -5.84 11.79
N LYS A 113 -11.18 -5.66 11.80
CA LYS A 113 -10.44 -5.48 13.04
C LYS A 113 -10.78 -4.19 13.76
N ASP A 114 -10.97 -3.07 13.06
CA ASP A 114 -11.42 -1.81 13.69
C ASP A 114 -12.78 -1.99 14.38
N ILE A 115 -13.69 -2.76 13.80
CA ILE A 115 -14.97 -3.14 14.44
C ILE A 115 -14.69 -3.95 15.71
N ALA A 116 -13.82 -4.95 15.65
CA ALA A 116 -13.47 -5.78 16.81
C ALA A 116 -12.79 -4.99 17.93
N LEU A 117 -12.05 -3.93 17.60
CA LEU A 117 -11.42 -3.02 18.55
C LEU A 117 -12.38 -1.93 19.06
N GLY A 118 -13.57 -1.80 18.48
CA GLY A 118 -14.59 -0.83 18.90
C GLY A 118 -14.46 0.58 18.28
N ASN A 119 -13.63 0.76 17.24
CA ASN A 119 -13.54 2.02 16.49
C ASN A 119 -14.44 1.98 15.24
N TYR A 120 -15.75 2.05 15.48
CA TYR A 120 -16.76 1.97 14.43
C TYR A 120 -16.65 3.11 13.41
N ALA A 121 -16.24 4.31 13.82
CA ALA A 121 -16.09 5.44 12.90
C ALA A 121 -14.97 5.20 11.87
N ASN A 122 -13.80 4.72 12.32
CA ASN A 122 -12.72 4.36 11.41
C ASN A 122 -13.09 3.13 10.55
N ALA A 123 -13.84 2.17 11.11
CA ALA A 123 -14.36 1.04 10.33
C ALA A 123 -15.31 1.49 9.21
N CYS A 124 -16.24 2.41 9.48
CA CYS A 124 -17.11 2.98 8.46
C CYS A 124 -16.30 3.67 7.36
N CYS A 125 -15.25 4.41 7.74
CA CYS A 125 -14.33 5.00 6.75
C CYS A 125 -13.64 3.92 5.89
N GLY A 126 -13.16 2.83 6.49
CA GLY A 126 -12.56 1.71 5.77
C GLY A 126 -13.53 1.05 4.78
N PHE A 127 -14.79 0.85 5.18
CA PHE A 127 -15.83 0.35 4.29
C PHE A 127 -16.09 1.30 3.11
N LEU A 128 -16.16 2.61 3.35
CA LEU A 128 -16.36 3.60 2.28
C LEU A 128 -15.12 3.72 1.37
N LEU A 129 -13.92 3.50 1.90
CA LEU A 129 -12.70 3.38 1.09
C LEU A 129 -12.77 2.18 0.13
N CYS A 130 -13.31 1.05 0.56
CA CYS A 130 -13.58 -0.11 -0.29
C CYS A 130 -14.58 0.20 -1.42
N VAL A 131 -15.64 0.97 -1.12
CA VAL A 131 -16.65 1.39 -2.13
C VAL A 131 -16.07 2.37 -3.15
N THR A 132 -15.10 3.19 -2.72
CA THR A 132 -14.50 4.26 -3.56
C THR A 132 -13.21 3.84 -4.26
N ILE A 133 -12.84 2.55 -4.24
CA ILE A 133 -11.72 2.06 -5.06
C ILE A 133 -12.11 2.24 -6.55
N PRO A 134 -11.24 2.84 -7.38
CA PRO A 134 -11.46 2.89 -8.82
C PRO A 134 -11.67 1.49 -9.40
N PHE A 135 -12.74 1.27 -10.15
CA PHE A 135 -13.07 -0.07 -10.66
C PHE A 135 -12.02 -0.62 -11.63
N ALA A 136 -11.57 -1.85 -11.37
CA ALA A 136 -10.84 -2.65 -12.36
C ALA A 136 -11.81 -3.20 -13.42
N PRO A 137 -11.37 -3.43 -14.67
CA PRO A 137 -10.07 -3.07 -15.24
C PRO A 137 -10.01 -1.62 -15.76
N LYS A 138 -11.11 -0.86 -15.73
CA LYS A 138 -11.21 0.44 -16.41
C LYS A 138 -10.14 1.46 -15.96
N TYR A 139 -9.84 1.50 -14.67
CA TYR A 139 -8.88 2.45 -14.08
C TYR A 139 -7.57 1.81 -13.63
N TRP A 140 -7.29 0.57 -14.06
CA TRP A 140 -6.13 -0.22 -13.66
C TRP A 140 -5.43 -0.73 -14.92
N LYS A 141 -4.11 -0.59 -14.98
CA LYS A 141 -3.34 -1.12 -16.11
C LYS A 141 -1.90 -1.44 -15.72
N TYR A 142 -1.28 -2.37 -16.44
CA TYR A 142 0.17 -2.53 -16.41
C TYR A 142 0.80 -1.65 -17.48
N ASP A 143 1.84 -0.90 -17.10
CA ASP A 143 2.62 -0.11 -18.05
C ASP A 143 3.49 -1.01 -18.91
N LYS A 144 3.28 -0.99 -20.23
CA LYS A 144 4.08 -1.78 -21.18
C LYS A 144 5.35 -1.07 -21.63
N GLN A 145 5.40 0.26 -21.52
CA GLN A 145 6.45 1.08 -22.15
C GLN A 145 7.50 1.59 -21.15
N GLY A 146 7.19 1.59 -19.85
CA GLY A 146 8.09 2.02 -18.78
C GLY A 146 8.86 0.89 -18.13
N VAL A 147 8.55 0.57 -16.88
CA VAL A 147 9.22 -0.50 -16.11
C VAL A 147 8.24 -1.61 -15.72
N GLY A 148 7.12 -1.75 -16.42
CA GLY A 148 6.13 -2.77 -16.07
C GLY A 148 5.28 -2.41 -14.86
N ASP A 149 5.11 -1.14 -14.49
CA ASP A 149 4.43 -0.77 -13.24
C ASP A 149 2.93 -1.08 -13.25
N LEU A 150 2.39 -1.47 -12.10
CA LEU A 150 0.93 -1.48 -11.89
C LEU A 150 0.47 -0.04 -11.67
N ILE A 151 -0.20 0.52 -12.67
CA ILE A 151 -0.78 1.86 -12.67
C ILE A 151 -2.22 1.75 -12.19
N CYS A 152 -2.52 2.44 -11.10
CA CYS A 152 -3.88 2.61 -10.59
C CYS A 152 -4.21 4.09 -10.58
N TYR A 153 -5.27 4.48 -11.29
CA TYR A 153 -5.71 5.88 -11.37
C TYR A 153 -6.53 6.28 -10.13
N THR A 154 -5.88 6.31 -8.97
CA THR A 154 -6.47 6.80 -7.72
C THR A 154 -6.37 8.32 -7.65
N THR A 155 -7.31 8.94 -6.94
CA THR A 155 -7.29 10.39 -6.69
C THR A 155 -6.44 10.70 -5.46
N ILE A 156 -5.88 11.93 -5.39
CA ILE A 156 -5.12 12.39 -4.21
C ILE A 156 -5.97 12.31 -2.94
N GLY A 157 -7.26 12.64 -3.03
CA GLY A 157 -8.19 12.54 -1.90
C GLY A 157 -8.31 11.10 -1.38
N TRP A 158 -8.43 10.12 -2.28
CA TRP A 158 -8.46 8.71 -1.89
C TRP A 158 -7.14 8.26 -1.25
N ASN A 159 -6.00 8.63 -1.83
CA ASN A 159 -4.68 8.27 -1.28
C ASN A 159 -4.50 8.84 0.14
N PHE A 160 -4.84 10.12 0.32
CA PHE A 160 -4.78 10.77 1.63
C PHE A 160 -5.69 10.08 2.65
N LEU A 161 -6.97 9.86 2.29
CA LEU A 161 -7.96 9.19 3.14
C LEU A 161 -7.55 7.77 3.51
N TYR A 162 -7.02 7.02 2.55
CA TYR A 162 -6.50 5.68 2.78
C TYR A 162 -5.26 5.70 3.69
N THR A 163 -4.35 6.66 3.51
CA THR A 163 -3.17 6.85 4.36
C THR A 163 -3.56 7.19 5.81
N THR A 164 -4.44 8.17 6.04
CA THR A 164 -4.91 8.56 7.40
C THR A 164 -5.74 7.46 8.07
N TRP A 165 -6.59 6.75 7.32
CA TRP A 165 -7.35 5.61 7.82
C TRP A 165 -6.44 4.47 8.29
N ASN A 166 -5.40 4.16 7.50
CA ASN A 166 -4.45 3.09 7.82
C ASN A 166 -3.59 3.47 9.04
N LEU A 167 -3.21 4.75 9.18
CA LEU A 167 -2.54 5.25 10.38
C LEU A 167 -3.42 5.10 11.62
N CYS A 168 -4.69 5.52 11.55
CA CYS A 168 -5.63 5.39 12.66
C CYS A 168 -5.85 3.93 13.08
N PHE A 169 -5.95 3.01 12.10
CA PHE A 169 -6.02 1.57 12.35
C PHE A 169 -4.80 1.06 13.13
N VAL A 170 -3.58 1.34 12.66
CA VAL A 170 -2.36 0.85 13.32
C VAL A 170 -2.15 1.50 14.70
N PHE A 171 -2.57 2.77 14.85
CA PHE A 171 -2.51 3.46 16.13
C PHE A 171 -3.30 2.72 17.22
N GLY A 172 -4.42 2.09 16.87
CA GLY A 172 -5.19 1.25 17.79
C GLY A 172 -4.71 -0.21 17.88
N GLU A 173 -4.39 -0.84 16.75
CA GLU A 173 -4.12 -2.29 16.69
C GLU A 173 -2.74 -2.70 17.22
N SER A 174 -1.71 -1.92 16.90
CA SER A 174 -0.32 -2.19 17.29
C SER A 174 0.41 -0.88 17.58
N PRO A 175 0.11 -0.20 18.70
CA PRO A 175 0.72 1.10 18.99
C PRO A 175 2.26 1.09 19.02
N ASN A 176 2.84 -0.03 19.46
CA ASN A 176 4.29 -0.22 19.53
C ASN A 176 4.98 -0.05 18.16
N TYR A 177 4.28 -0.35 17.07
CA TYR A 177 4.80 -0.27 15.70
C TYR A 177 4.35 0.98 14.95
N PHE A 178 3.65 1.89 15.63
CA PHE A 178 3.03 3.05 14.99
C PHE A 178 4.06 3.99 14.32
N ALA A 179 5.21 4.26 14.97
CA ALA A 179 6.28 5.06 14.36
C ALA A 179 6.81 4.44 13.06
N SER A 180 7.09 3.13 13.06
CA SER A 180 7.51 2.44 11.84
C SER A 180 6.41 2.42 10.75
N SER A 181 5.14 2.46 11.17
CA SER A 181 3.98 2.49 10.28
C SER A 181 3.79 3.86 9.60
N ILE A 182 4.11 4.94 10.32
CA ILE A 182 4.21 6.28 9.75
C ILE A 182 5.24 6.29 8.61
N CYS A 183 6.42 5.71 8.81
CA CYS A 183 7.46 5.68 7.78
C CYS A 183 7.00 4.98 6.49
N ILE A 184 6.32 3.85 6.58
CA ILE A 184 5.91 3.06 5.40
C ILE A 184 4.75 3.70 4.63
N LEU A 185 3.85 4.38 5.34
CA LEU A 185 2.70 5.06 4.76
C LEU A 185 3.13 6.39 4.14
N LEU A 186 3.98 7.15 4.84
CA LEU A 186 4.61 8.34 4.26
C LEU A 186 5.48 8.01 3.06
N ALA A 187 6.23 6.89 3.08
CA ALA A 187 7.03 6.48 1.93
C ALA A 187 6.14 6.19 0.72
N ALA A 188 5.01 5.51 0.91
CA ALA A 188 4.05 5.25 -0.16
C ALA A 188 3.37 6.52 -0.68
N GLU A 189 3.02 7.45 0.21
CA GLU A 189 2.37 8.72 -0.13
C GLU A 189 3.32 9.68 -0.86
N LEU A 190 4.53 9.87 -0.35
CA LEU A 190 5.50 10.84 -0.88
C LEU A 190 6.20 10.37 -2.15
N TYR A 191 6.35 9.06 -2.35
CA TYR A 191 7.05 8.52 -3.52
C TYR A 191 6.43 8.94 -4.87
N PRO A 192 5.09 8.88 -5.07
CA PRO A 192 4.41 9.45 -6.22
C PRO A 192 4.69 10.95 -6.44
N PHE A 193 4.77 11.75 -5.36
CA PHE A 193 5.09 13.17 -5.45
C PHE A 193 6.54 13.40 -5.90
N ILE A 194 7.50 12.66 -5.32
CA ILE A 194 8.92 12.71 -5.69
C ILE A 194 9.10 12.36 -7.17
N LYS A 195 8.36 11.37 -7.67
CA LYS A 195 8.43 10.92 -9.07
C LYS A 195 7.48 11.67 -10.00
N ARG A 196 6.69 12.61 -9.48
CA ARG A 196 5.63 13.35 -10.19
C ARG A 196 4.67 12.44 -10.98
N LYS A 197 4.41 11.24 -10.45
CA LYS A 197 3.54 10.21 -11.05
C LYS A 197 2.54 9.72 -9.99
N PRO A 198 1.38 10.38 -9.83
CA PRO A 198 0.40 10.03 -8.80
C PRO A 198 -0.10 8.58 -8.90
N GLU A 199 -0.13 8.03 -10.12
CA GLU A 199 -0.57 6.66 -10.41
C GLU A 199 0.32 5.56 -9.80
N LEU A 200 1.51 5.90 -9.29
CA LEU A 200 2.43 4.94 -8.67
C LEU A 200 2.09 4.63 -7.21
N TYR A 201 1.08 5.28 -6.63
CA TYR A 201 0.75 5.15 -5.21
C TYR A 201 0.54 3.69 -4.79
N ILE A 202 -0.32 2.95 -5.49
CA ILE A 202 -0.61 1.55 -5.15
C ILE A 202 0.64 0.66 -5.31
N MET A 203 1.42 0.87 -6.36
CA MET A 203 2.66 0.11 -6.57
C MET A 203 3.69 0.38 -5.46
N ALA A 204 3.86 1.65 -5.07
CA ALA A 204 4.70 2.02 -3.93
C ALA A 204 4.18 1.36 -2.65
N ARG A 205 2.87 1.35 -2.44
CA ARG A 205 2.25 0.74 -1.26
C ARG A 205 2.49 -0.77 -1.19
N VAL A 206 2.34 -1.50 -2.30
CA VAL A 206 2.61 -2.95 -2.36
C VAL A 206 4.04 -3.23 -1.88
N TYR A 207 5.02 -2.49 -2.39
CA TYR A 207 6.42 -2.70 -2.00
C TYR A 207 6.71 -2.24 -0.56
N THR A 208 6.26 -1.07 -0.13
CA THR A 208 6.51 -0.63 1.25
C THR A 208 5.86 -1.57 2.27
N LEU A 209 4.64 -2.05 1.99
CA LEU A 209 3.94 -3.00 2.86
C LEU A 209 4.69 -4.33 2.94
N ALA A 210 5.03 -4.91 1.79
CA ALA A 210 5.71 -6.20 1.74
C ALA A 210 7.10 -6.14 2.38
N THR A 211 7.85 -5.05 2.14
CA THR A 211 9.18 -4.84 2.74
C THR A 211 9.07 -4.71 4.24
N HIS A 212 8.11 -3.90 4.72
CA HIS A 212 7.90 -3.73 6.15
C HIS A 212 7.48 -5.03 6.83
N MET A 213 6.56 -5.80 6.23
CA MET A 213 6.11 -7.07 6.80
C MET A 213 7.26 -8.07 6.95
N ILE A 214 8.13 -8.21 5.94
CA ILE A 214 9.31 -9.09 6.05
C ILE A 214 10.29 -8.56 7.11
N LEU A 215 10.66 -7.27 7.05
CA LEU A 215 11.63 -6.71 7.98
C LEU A 215 11.13 -6.79 9.43
N ARG A 216 9.84 -6.52 9.67
CA ARG A 216 9.21 -6.68 10.99
C ARG A 216 9.20 -8.15 11.42
N SER A 217 9.03 -9.09 10.51
CA SER A 217 9.03 -10.52 10.82
C SER A 217 10.41 -11.04 11.16
N CYS A 218 11.45 -10.61 10.44
CA CYS A 218 12.84 -11.03 10.69
C CYS A 218 13.49 -10.26 11.85
N PHE A 219 13.18 -8.98 12.02
CA PHE A 219 13.87 -8.05 12.94
C PHE A 219 12.90 -7.35 13.91
N GLY A 220 11.77 -7.95 14.23
CA GLY A 220 10.73 -7.36 15.10
C GLY A 220 11.24 -6.69 16.38
N PRO A 221 12.15 -7.32 17.16
CA PRO A 221 12.73 -6.70 18.36
C PRO A 221 13.52 -5.42 18.09
N MET A 222 14.19 -5.33 16.93
CA MET A 222 14.92 -4.12 16.52
C MET A 222 13.96 -2.93 16.34
N PHE A 223 12.79 -3.15 15.73
CA PHE A 223 11.81 -2.09 15.54
C PHE A 223 11.26 -1.56 16.86
N ILE A 224 10.96 -2.45 17.81
CA ILE A 224 10.49 -2.06 19.14
C ILE A 224 11.60 -1.30 19.88
N THR A 225 12.82 -1.83 19.92
CA THR A 225 13.92 -1.17 20.64
C THR A 225 14.28 0.21 20.07
N LEU A 226 14.13 0.43 18.77
CA LEU A 226 14.50 1.69 18.12
C LEU A 226 13.36 2.70 18.00
N MET A 227 12.13 2.24 17.79
CA MET A 227 10.96 3.05 17.38
C MET A 227 9.67 2.65 18.12
N ASP A 228 9.75 2.27 19.39
CA ASP A 228 8.54 2.00 20.18
C ASP A 228 7.69 3.27 20.41
N ALA A 229 6.52 3.29 19.79
CA ALA A 229 5.55 4.37 19.89
C ALA A 229 4.38 4.03 20.83
N SER A 230 4.51 3.00 21.68
CA SER A 230 3.52 2.63 22.69
C SER A 230 3.06 3.83 23.54
N SER A 231 4.00 4.67 23.96
CA SER A 231 3.75 5.89 24.74
C SER A 231 2.93 6.97 24.02
N TRP A 232 2.80 6.89 22.69
CA TRP A 232 2.04 7.88 21.91
C TRP A 232 0.54 7.55 21.90
N TYR A 233 0.18 6.31 22.25
CA TYR A 233 -1.19 5.87 22.20
C TYR A 233 -2.08 6.66 23.15
N ASN A 234 -3.19 7.15 22.61
CA ASN A 234 -4.24 7.79 23.38
C ASN A 234 -5.58 7.38 22.79
N GLU A 235 -6.40 6.69 23.58
CA GLU A 235 -7.68 6.14 23.14
C GLU A 235 -8.66 7.23 22.68
N THR A 236 -8.68 8.37 23.38
CA THR A 236 -9.53 9.52 23.04
C THR A 236 -9.12 10.08 21.68
N LEU A 237 -7.82 10.30 21.47
CA LEU A 237 -7.30 10.75 20.18
C LEU A 237 -7.62 9.75 19.07
N TRP A 238 -7.44 8.46 19.32
CA TRP A 238 -7.73 7.38 18.36
C TRP A 238 -9.19 7.37 17.90
N LYS A 239 -10.14 7.50 18.84
CA LYS A 239 -11.58 7.58 18.53
C LYS A 239 -11.94 8.84 17.76
N TYR A 240 -11.44 10.02 18.19
CA TYR A 240 -11.69 11.27 17.46
C TYR A 240 -11.06 11.27 16.06
N TRP A 241 -9.89 10.66 15.90
CA TRP A 241 -9.28 10.49 14.58
C TRP A 241 -10.16 9.65 13.65
N GLY A 242 -10.73 8.55 14.16
CA GLY A 242 -11.71 7.75 13.41
C GLY A 242 -12.92 8.56 12.96
N ILE A 243 -13.45 9.44 13.83
CA ILE A 243 -14.55 10.35 13.51
C ILE A 243 -14.15 11.36 12.43
N LEU A 244 -12.95 11.96 12.54
CA LEU A 244 -12.46 12.90 11.52
C LEU A 244 -12.31 12.21 10.15
N ASN A 245 -11.77 10.98 10.12
CA ASN A 245 -11.70 10.20 8.88
C ASN A 245 -13.09 9.98 8.27
N LEU A 246 -14.09 9.67 9.10
CA LEU A 246 -15.48 9.51 8.68
C LEU A 246 -16.09 10.81 8.11
N ILE A 247 -15.85 11.95 8.76
CA ILE A 247 -16.31 13.26 8.29
C ILE A 247 -15.68 13.59 6.93
N LEU A 248 -14.42 13.22 6.70
CA LEU A 248 -13.73 13.51 5.44
C LEU A 248 -14.12 12.57 4.29
N ILE A 249 -14.34 11.28 4.56
CA ILE A 249 -14.69 10.29 3.52
C ILE A 249 -16.12 10.47 2.99
N ILE A 250 -17.06 10.98 3.79
CA ILE A 250 -18.46 11.14 3.38
C ILE A 250 -18.60 12.16 2.22
N PRO A 251 -18.10 13.41 2.33
CA PRO A 251 -18.08 14.35 1.20
C PRO A 251 -17.31 13.80 0.00
N TYR A 252 -16.20 13.09 0.25
CA TYR A 252 -15.42 12.47 -0.82
C TYR A 252 -16.23 11.41 -1.58
N LEU A 253 -17.01 10.58 -0.88
CA LEU A 253 -17.90 9.59 -1.48
C LEU A 253 -18.93 10.26 -2.39
N PHE A 254 -19.60 11.31 -1.92
CA PHE A 254 -20.58 12.05 -2.74
C PHE A 254 -19.93 12.62 -3.99
N TRP A 255 -18.76 13.24 -3.85
CA TRP A 255 -18.00 13.75 -4.99
C TRP A 255 -17.60 12.62 -5.95
N TYR A 256 -17.10 11.49 -5.44
CA TYR A 256 -16.68 10.34 -6.25
C TYR A 256 -17.86 9.75 -7.04
N MET A 257 -19.00 9.55 -6.39
CA MET A 257 -20.22 9.04 -7.03
C MET A 257 -20.77 10.04 -8.06
N TRP A 258 -20.70 11.34 -7.77
CA TRP A 258 -21.07 12.39 -8.72
C TRP A 258 -20.19 12.33 -9.98
N GLN A 259 -18.87 12.22 -9.84
CA GLN A 259 -17.94 12.11 -10.98
C GLN A 259 -18.20 10.87 -11.85
N LEU A 260 -18.62 9.76 -11.23
CA LEU A 260 -19.03 8.56 -11.95
C LEU A 260 -20.36 8.77 -12.69
N HIS A 261 -21.34 9.41 -12.05
CA HIS A 261 -22.66 9.67 -12.63
C HIS A 261 -22.60 10.64 -13.81
N THR A 262 -21.81 11.71 -13.72
CA THR A 262 -21.65 12.70 -14.80
C THR A 262 -20.73 12.23 -15.93
N GLY A 263 -20.12 11.04 -15.82
CA GLY A 263 -19.13 10.53 -16.77
C GLY A 263 -17.78 11.26 -16.76
N SER A 264 -17.60 12.25 -15.89
CA SER A 264 -16.38 13.07 -15.79
C SER A 264 -15.21 12.33 -15.14
N ALA A 265 -15.45 11.17 -14.52
CA ALA A 265 -14.44 10.32 -13.88
C ALA A 265 -13.24 10.01 -14.78
N ASN A 266 -13.42 9.87 -16.10
CA ASN A 266 -12.32 9.63 -17.03
C ASN A 266 -11.34 10.81 -17.09
N HIS A 267 -11.79 12.05 -16.93
CA HIS A 267 -10.90 13.23 -16.92
C HIS A 267 -10.30 13.49 -15.54
N THR A 268 -11.10 13.26 -14.50
CA THR A 268 -10.73 13.59 -13.13
C THR A 268 -9.78 12.54 -12.54
N PHE A 269 -9.98 11.25 -12.85
CA PHE A 269 -9.14 10.16 -12.33
C PHE A 269 -7.93 9.92 -13.22
N ILE A 270 -8.10 10.02 -14.55
CA ILE A 270 -7.01 9.92 -15.51
C ILE A 270 -6.61 11.35 -15.90
N LYS A 271 -5.65 11.94 -15.17
CA LYS A 271 -5.08 13.23 -15.59
C LYS A 271 -4.48 13.09 -16.99
N LYS A 272 -4.98 13.90 -17.94
CA LYS A 272 -4.48 13.98 -19.33
C LYS A 272 -2.97 14.28 -19.42
N ASP A 273 -2.40 14.87 -18.38
CA ASP A 273 -0.96 15.18 -18.26
C ASP A 273 -0.12 14.05 -17.64
N SER A 274 -0.69 12.88 -17.37
CA SER A 274 0.14 11.70 -17.15
C SER A 274 0.96 11.52 -18.43
N TYR A 275 2.28 11.72 -18.35
CA TYR A 275 3.26 11.80 -19.46
C TYR A 275 3.12 10.68 -20.53
N LEU A 276 2.39 9.61 -20.20
CA LEU A 276 1.98 8.56 -21.11
C LEU A 276 1.01 9.07 -22.19
N HIS A 277 0.03 9.93 -21.87
CA HIS A 277 -0.96 10.42 -22.83
C HIS A 277 -0.40 11.41 -23.86
N SER A 278 0.62 12.20 -23.52
CA SER A 278 1.23 13.14 -24.48
C SER A 278 1.95 12.42 -25.62
N LYS A 279 2.43 11.18 -25.40
CA LYS A 279 3.03 10.34 -26.44
C LYS A 279 2.00 9.64 -27.33
N PHE A 280 0.76 9.50 -26.86
CA PHE A 280 -0.36 8.91 -27.63
C PHE A 280 -1.13 9.92 -28.50
N SER A 281 -0.85 11.23 -28.41
CA SER A 281 -1.45 12.23 -29.32
C SER A 281 -0.53 12.62 -30.49
N ARG A 282 0.65 11.99 -30.57
CA ARG A 282 1.66 12.20 -31.62
C ARG A 282 2.01 10.92 -32.40
N MET A 283 1.18 9.90 -32.31
CA MET A 283 1.13 8.75 -33.22
C MET A 283 -0.30 8.57 -33.68
#